data_AF-A0A9W4XPN3-F1
#
_entry.id   AF-A0A9W4XPN3-F1
#
_cell.length_a   1.000
_cell.length_b   1.000
_cell.length_c   1.000
_cell.angle_alpha   90.00
_cell.angle_beta   90.00
_cell.angle_gamma   90.00
#
_symmetry.space_group_name_H-M   'P 1'
#
loop_
_entity.id
_entity.type
_entity.pdbx_description
1 polymer ?
#
loop_
_entity_poly.entity_id
_entity_poly.type
_entity_poly.pdbx_seq_one_letter_code
_entity_poly.pdbx_strand_id
1 'polypeptide(L)'
;MLLRQLHLSNVTLLCIPFILTICVFFAYFHDGLYHVPPSPSPHALSSTAITQTTSTPALGSASIQGEIEEARLKASNPQPLSQNVFPGTDFLPSRPIDPLCENGPDVSRILLIIKTGASETYDRLPTQFMSMTRCLSDFLVFSDMEETVMGYRVQDILGETIDEVRMENGDFDLWRRQRSCLVDQKNCQQWSSTGAEAWNLDKYKNVRQSHLSYKLRPDYDWYLHIDADTYVHWPNMVQMLKPFSPRKDYFFGSFEPSQYGDFNHGGSGYILSQSAMKKFHEKADLEHYDRQAREICCGDMLMTVAVKETIDLANTNMFPTMNGRKPFTLPFGPRQWCQPIATLHKLNSEEVANIWEFEQSRIANHSGPASTVPPLLIKDLYYEYFKPRLVPKLEDWDNMNDDYLDNVWYYFNRKRKSRTWKEENGQYMDHLRKGDLSPEERRAHRSFEDCRIACEAVDECLQFRWQDDICAMSKNFRLGNPKRIEDEQHMRWMSGWAVKKINDWINSQEECVPKFPQPDLRLHSETGIELDAPMNLHYPSL
;
A
#
# COMPACT_ATOMS: atom_id res chain seq x y z
N MET A 1 11.07 56.10 6.29
CA MET A 1 11.18 57.49 5.81
C MET A 1 12.61 57.70 5.31
N LEU A 2 12.75 58.14 4.04
CA LEU A 2 13.93 58.72 3.37
C LEU A 2 15.22 57.86 3.24
N LEU A 3 16.03 57.87 2.18
CA LEU A 3 15.93 58.28 0.76
C LEU A 3 17.26 57.83 0.07
N ARG A 4 17.15 57.20 -1.12
CA ARG A 4 18.02 57.17 -2.34
C ARG A 4 19.56 57.40 -2.30
N GLN A 5 20.28 56.59 -3.11
CA GLN A 5 20.99 56.92 -4.39
C GLN A 5 22.08 55.85 -4.70
N LEU A 6 21.97 55.04 -5.77
CA LEU A 6 22.46 55.23 -7.17
C LEU A 6 24.00 55.14 -7.35
N HIS A 7 24.49 54.06 -7.96
CA HIS A 7 25.16 54.11 -9.28
C HIS A 7 25.48 52.71 -9.84
N LEU A 8 24.84 52.38 -10.97
CA LEU A 8 25.33 51.40 -11.95
C LEU A 8 26.35 52.10 -12.86
N SER A 9 27.41 51.39 -13.26
CA SER A 9 28.15 51.62 -14.51
C SER A 9 28.96 50.37 -14.89
N ASN A 10 28.62 49.82 -16.06
CA ASN A 10 29.46 49.14 -17.06
C ASN A 10 30.38 47.99 -16.62
N VAL A 11 30.07 46.76 -17.04
CA VAL A 11 30.71 46.08 -18.19
C VAL A 11 29.80 44.92 -18.64
N THR A 12 29.09 45.14 -19.75
CA THR A 12 28.55 44.08 -20.60
C THR A 12 29.51 43.97 -21.78
N LEU A 13 30.27 42.89 -21.90
CA LEU A 13 30.72 42.26 -23.14
C LEU A 13 31.73 41.17 -22.78
N LEU A 14 31.64 40.03 -23.49
CA LEU A 14 32.50 38.82 -23.40
C LEU A 14 32.05 37.79 -22.36
N CYS A 15 31.06 36.94 -22.72
CA CYS A 15 31.02 35.51 -22.35
C CYS A 15 29.81 34.78 -22.99
N ILE A 16 29.44 35.09 -24.25
CA ILE A 16 28.33 34.41 -24.93
C ILE A 16 28.72 33.38 -26.02
N PRO A 17 30.00 33.16 -26.45
CA PRO A 17 30.28 32.10 -27.41
C PRO A 17 30.97 30.84 -26.83
N PHE A 18 30.73 30.45 -25.57
CA PHE A 18 31.34 29.23 -25.00
C PHE A 18 30.36 28.14 -24.52
N ILE A 19 29.05 28.39 -24.52
CA ILE A 19 28.05 27.45 -23.98
C ILE A 19 27.39 26.57 -25.06
N LEU A 20 27.52 26.92 -26.35
CA LEU A 20 26.86 26.17 -27.43
C LEU A 20 27.69 25.02 -28.04
N THR A 21 28.98 24.91 -27.72
CA THR A 21 29.84 23.84 -28.26
C THR A 21 29.94 22.59 -27.38
N ILE A 22 29.51 22.66 -26.11
CA ILE A 22 29.57 21.52 -25.17
C ILE A 22 28.31 20.64 -25.26
N CYS A 23 27.16 21.19 -25.66
CA CYS A 23 25.91 20.42 -25.76
C CYS A 23 25.81 19.52 -27.02
N VAL A 24 26.66 19.71 -28.03
CA VAL A 24 26.66 18.88 -29.25
C VAL A 24 27.64 17.69 -29.14
N PHE A 25 28.57 17.71 -28.18
CA PHE A 25 29.59 16.66 -28.03
C PHE A 25 29.18 15.46 -27.16
N PHE A 26 28.15 15.60 -26.31
CA PHE A 26 27.68 14.49 -25.45
C PHE A 26 26.55 13.64 -26.06
N ALA A 27 25.97 14.05 -27.20
CA ALA A 27 24.91 13.31 -27.87
C ALA A 27 25.41 12.27 -28.91
N TYR A 28 26.73 12.16 -29.11
CA TYR A 28 27.32 11.34 -30.19
C TYR A 28 28.12 10.11 -29.74
N PHE A 29 28.16 9.79 -28.44
CA PHE A 29 28.87 8.59 -27.93
C PHE A 29 28.06 7.82 -26.88
N HIS A 30 26.95 7.23 -27.30
CA HIS A 30 26.42 6.04 -26.64
C HIS A 30 25.69 5.13 -27.63
N ASP A 31 26.41 4.68 -28.66
CA ASP A 31 26.07 3.47 -29.38
C ASP A 31 27.34 2.61 -29.54
N GLY A 32 27.38 1.53 -28.77
CA GLY A 32 28.43 0.52 -28.82
C GLY A 32 28.30 -0.30 -30.11
N LEU A 33 29.26 -0.12 -31.02
CA LEU A 33 29.45 -0.93 -32.21
C LEU A 33 29.96 -2.33 -31.84
N TYR A 34 29.13 -3.36 -32.02
CA TYR A 34 29.62 -4.72 -32.28
C TYR A 34 29.76 -4.90 -33.79
N HIS A 35 31.00 -5.08 -34.25
CA HIS A 35 31.37 -5.42 -35.62
C HIS A 35 31.06 -6.89 -35.93
N VAL A 36 30.27 -7.15 -36.97
CA VAL A 36 30.23 -8.42 -37.70
C VAL A 36 30.53 -8.12 -39.19
N PRO A 37 31.47 -8.81 -39.85
CA PRO A 37 31.90 -8.47 -41.21
C PRO A 37 30.97 -9.04 -42.30
N PRO A 38 30.89 -8.42 -43.50
CA PRO A 38 29.99 -8.88 -44.57
C PRO A 38 30.70 -9.68 -45.67
N SER A 39 29.99 -10.66 -46.25
CA SER A 39 29.79 -10.88 -47.71
C SER A 39 29.12 -12.26 -47.95
N PRO A 40 28.66 -12.62 -49.17
CA PRO A 40 28.15 -11.81 -50.28
C PRO A 40 26.75 -12.29 -50.76
N SER A 41 26.00 -11.42 -51.44
CA SER A 41 24.87 -11.82 -52.31
C SER A 41 25.38 -12.58 -53.53
N PRO A 42 24.53 -13.36 -54.23
CA PRO A 42 24.07 -12.80 -55.50
C PRO A 42 22.69 -13.26 -56.04
N HIS A 43 22.14 -12.40 -56.92
CA HIS A 43 21.20 -12.65 -58.03
C HIS A 43 19.78 -13.16 -57.73
N ALA A 44 18.73 -12.91 -58.51
CA ALA A 44 18.29 -11.91 -59.50
C ALA A 44 16.95 -12.47 -60.04
N LEU A 45 16.02 -11.61 -60.47
CA LEU A 45 14.92 -11.78 -61.47
C LEU A 45 13.63 -11.13 -60.95
N SER A 46 13.38 -9.87 -61.33
CA SER A 46 12.71 -9.45 -62.58
C SER A 46 11.18 -9.51 -62.47
N SER A 47 10.63 -8.37 -62.06
CA SER A 47 9.23 -7.99 -62.24
C SER A 47 8.93 -7.68 -63.71
N THR A 48 7.93 -8.33 -64.29
CA THR A 48 7.32 -7.91 -65.55
C THR A 48 6.40 -6.71 -65.34
N ALA A 49 6.63 -5.66 -66.14
CA ALA A 49 5.79 -4.50 -66.27
C ALA A 49 4.59 -4.77 -67.19
N ILE A 50 3.44 -4.16 -66.89
CA ILE A 50 2.46 -3.75 -67.90
C ILE A 50 2.08 -2.29 -67.63
N THR A 51 1.89 -1.59 -68.75
CA THR A 51 2.14 -0.19 -69.02
C THR A 51 0.84 0.59 -69.17
N GLN A 52 0.84 1.82 -68.67
CA GLN A 52 0.10 3.02 -69.13
C GLN A 52 -1.44 3.00 -69.12
N THR A 53 -2.03 4.06 -68.55
CA THR A 53 -2.28 5.32 -69.26
C THR A 53 -2.69 6.44 -68.31
N THR A 54 -2.11 7.62 -68.57
CA THR A 54 -2.43 8.92 -67.98
C THR A 54 -3.61 9.57 -68.69
N SER A 55 -4.58 10.08 -67.93
CA SER A 55 -5.38 11.23 -68.35
C SER A 55 -5.90 11.97 -67.12
N THR A 56 -5.31 13.12 -66.83
CA THR A 56 -5.89 14.15 -65.95
C THR A 56 -6.89 14.99 -66.74
N PRO A 57 -8.03 15.31 -66.13
CA PRO A 57 -8.60 16.65 -66.26
C PRO A 57 -8.63 17.32 -64.88
N ALA A 58 -8.19 18.58 -64.84
CA ALA A 58 -8.29 19.44 -63.67
C ALA A 58 -9.77 19.79 -63.41
N LEU A 59 -10.23 19.67 -62.16
CA LEU A 59 -11.43 20.33 -61.68
C LEU A 59 -11.37 20.59 -60.16
N GLY A 60 -11.54 21.85 -59.78
CA GLY A 60 -12.29 22.25 -58.58
C GLY A 60 -11.64 22.05 -57.21
N SER A 61 -10.84 23.03 -56.79
CA SER A 61 -10.48 23.26 -55.39
C SER A 61 -11.69 23.78 -54.58
N ALA A 62 -12.63 22.91 -54.23
CA ALA A 62 -13.70 23.21 -53.26
C ALA A 62 -14.49 21.94 -52.88
N SER A 63 -13.84 20.96 -52.23
CA SER A 63 -14.56 19.84 -51.57
C SER A 63 -13.67 19.02 -50.63
N ILE A 64 -12.35 19.12 -50.73
CA ILE A 64 -11.42 18.25 -49.99
C ILE A 64 -11.32 18.63 -48.50
N GLN A 65 -11.64 19.87 -48.12
CA GLN A 65 -11.64 20.27 -46.71
C GLN A 65 -12.73 19.54 -45.90
N GLY A 66 -13.93 19.36 -46.46
CA GLY A 66 -15.05 18.74 -45.74
C GLY A 66 -14.85 17.24 -45.48
N GLU A 67 -14.30 16.51 -46.45
CA GLU A 67 -14.01 15.07 -46.31
C GLU A 67 -12.80 14.81 -45.40
N ILE A 68 -11.81 15.70 -45.36
CA ILE A 68 -10.69 15.61 -44.41
C ILE A 68 -11.14 15.96 -42.97
N GLU A 69 -12.08 16.89 -42.80
CA GLU A 69 -12.60 17.27 -41.49
C GLU A 69 -13.53 16.18 -40.93
N GLU A 70 -14.36 15.54 -41.77
CA GLU A 70 -15.17 14.38 -41.37
C GLU A 70 -14.32 13.13 -41.08
N ALA A 71 -13.20 12.94 -41.81
CA ALA A 71 -12.22 11.89 -41.51
C ALA A 71 -11.40 12.17 -40.24
N ARG A 72 -11.10 13.45 -39.94
CA ARG A 72 -10.46 13.85 -38.67
C ARG A 72 -11.39 13.73 -37.46
N LEU A 73 -12.67 14.06 -37.62
CA LEU A 73 -13.69 13.89 -36.58
C LEU A 73 -14.03 12.42 -36.30
N LYS A 74 -13.89 11.54 -37.31
CA LYS A 74 -13.97 10.08 -37.11
C LYS A 74 -12.68 9.48 -36.53
N ALA A 75 -11.53 10.14 -36.70
CA ALA A 75 -10.24 9.71 -36.15
C ALA A 75 -9.94 10.23 -34.73
N SER A 76 -10.74 11.16 -34.19
CA SER A 76 -10.54 11.71 -32.83
C SER A 76 -11.17 10.87 -31.72
N ASN A 77 -11.79 9.73 -32.06
CA ASN A 77 -12.27 8.77 -31.08
C ASN A 77 -11.67 7.41 -31.42
N PRO A 78 -10.46 7.08 -30.92
CA PRO A 78 -9.96 5.73 -31.06
C PRO A 78 -11.02 4.81 -30.47
N GLN A 79 -11.60 3.94 -31.31
CA GLN A 79 -12.45 2.88 -30.77
C GLN A 79 -11.62 2.14 -29.73
N PRO A 80 -12.15 1.91 -28.52
CA PRO A 80 -11.43 1.14 -27.53
C PRO A 80 -11.02 -0.18 -28.18
N LEU A 81 -9.72 -0.45 -28.20
CA LEU A 81 -9.20 -1.72 -28.68
C LEU A 81 -9.96 -2.82 -27.94
N SER A 82 -10.51 -3.76 -28.71
CA SER A 82 -11.20 -4.91 -28.15
C SER A 82 -10.26 -5.63 -27.18
N GLN A 83 -10.50 -5.47 -25.88
CA GLN A 83 -9.76 -6.12 -24.80
C GLN A 83 -10.03 -7.65 -24.77
N ASN A 84 -10.88 -8.18 -25.65
CA ASN A 84 -11.15 -9.61 -25.83
C ASN A 84 -9.99 -10.37 -26.51
N VAL A 85 -8.74 -10.08 -26.15
CA VAL A 85 -7.57 -10.86 -26.64
C VAL A 85 -7.48 -12.21 -25.94
N PHE A 86 -8.18 -12.39 -24.81
CA PHE A 86 -8.31 -13.67 -24.13
C PHE A 86 -9.79 -14.07 -24.09
N PRO A 87 -10.14 -15.34 -24.38
CA PRO A 87 -11.51 -15.80 -24.25
C PRO A 87 -11.96 -15.58 -22.80
N GLY A 88 -13.02 -14.77 -22.63
CA GLY A 88 -13.65 -14.47 -21.35
C GLY A 88 -14.41 -15.67 -20.78
N THR A 89 -13.72 -16.79 -20.59
CA THR A 89 -14.26 -17.90 -19.81
C THR A 89 -14.02 -17.57 -18.35
N ASP A 90 -15.06 -17.07 -17.68
CA ASP A 90 -15.14 -16.92 -16.21
C ASP A 90 -14.95 -18.26 -15.46
N PHE A 91 -14.83 -19.36 -16.19
CA PHE A 91 -14.44 -20.67 -15.68
C PHE A 91 -12.92 -20.79 -15.64
N LEU A 92 -12.32 -20.40 -14.52
CA LEU A 92 -11.22 -21.22 -14.04
C LEU A 92 -11.85 -22.54 -13.57
N PRO A 93 -11.44 -23.70 -14.09
CA PRO A 93 -11.89 -24.98 -13.54
C PRO A 93 -11.62 -24.96 -12.03
N SER A 94 -12.59 -25.46 -11.25
CA SER A 94 -12.47 -25.62 -9.80
C SER A 94 -11.08 -26.14 -9.48
N ARG A 95 -10.27 -25.33 -8.79
CA ARG A 95 -8.91 -25.72 -8.50
C ARG A 95 -8.92 -26.92 -7.58
N PRO A 96 -8.19 -27.99 -7.92
CA PRO A 96 -7.80 -28.95 -6.90
C PRO A 96 -7.14 -28.15 -5.78
N ILE A 97 -7.61 -28.32 -4.54
CA ILE A 97 -6.97 -27.72 -3.37
C ILE A 97 -5.52 -28.20 -3.40
N ASP A 98 -4.59 -27.25 -3.28
CA ASP A 98 -3.17 -27.57 -3.25
C ASP A 98 -2.91 -28.61 -2.14
N PRO A 99 -2.18 -29.71 -2.40
CA PRO A 99 -1.90 -30.71 -1.36
C PRO A 99 -1.23 -30.12 -0.11
N LEU A 100 -0.50 -29.00 -0.26
CA LEU A 100 0.07 -28.27 0.87
C LEU A 100 -1.00 -27.66 1.79
N CYS A 101 -2.19 -27.42 1.26
CA CYS A 101 -3.33 -26.82 1.95
C CYS A 101 -4.38 -27.85 2.41
N GLU A 102 -4.21 -29.15 2.11
CA GLU A 102 -5.21 -30.20 2.41
C GLU A 102 -5.52 -30.33 3.91
N ASN A 103 -4.54 -30.02 4.77
CA ASN A 103 -4.71 -30.05 6.23
C ASN A 103 -4.91 -28.65 6.86
N GLY A 104 -5.09 -27.61 6.03
CA GLY A 104 -5.32 -26.24 6.46
C GLY A 104 -6.69 -26.03 7.12
N PRO A 105 -6.95 -24.84 7.68
CA PRO A 105 -8.29 -24.48 8.14
C PRO A 105 -9.28 -24.43 6.98
N ASP A 106 -10.57 -24.65 7.26
CA ASP A 106 -11.62 -24.47 6.26
C ASP A 106 -11.80 -22.97 5.94
N VAL A 107 -11.40 -22.60 4.72
CA VAL A 107 -11.51 -21.25 4.16
C VAL A 107 -12.61 -21.14 3.10
N SER A 108 -13.36 -22.22 2.85
CA SER A 108 -14.36 -22.29 1.76
C SER A 108 -15.52 -21.29 1.89
N ARG A 109 -15.72 -20.74 3.09
CA ARG A 109 -16.77 -19.77 3.41
C ARG A 109 -16.26 -18.32 3.52
N ILE A 110 -14.99 -18.07 3.21
CA ILE A 110 -14.40 -16.73 3.18
C ILE A 110 -14.02 -16.39 1.74
N LEU A 111 -14.67 -15.38 1.16
CA LEU A 111 -14.31 -14.88 -0.16
C LEU A 111 -13.15 -13.89 -0.01
N LEU A 112 -12.01 -14.21 -0.62
CA LEU A 112 -10.93 -13.25 -0.78
C LEU A 112 -11.21 -12.33 -1.98
N ILE A 113 -11.08 -11.03 -1.75
CA ILE A 113 -11.28 -9.97 -2.74
C ILE A 113 -10.00 -9.13 -2.77
N ILE A 114 -9.22 -9.25 -3.84
CA ILE A 114 -7.95 -8.56 -4.00
C ILE A 114 -8.16 -7.30 -4.85
N LYS A 115 -7.73 -6.15 -4.35
CA LYS A 115 -7.66 -4.88 -5.08
C LYS A 115 -6.23 -4.60 -5.54
N THR A 116 -6.06 -4.11 -6.77
CA THR A 116 -4.77 -3.62 -7.28
C THR A 116 -4.97 -2.50 -8.31
N GLY A 117 -3.89 -1.95 -8.86
CA GLY A 117 -3.90 -1.12 -10.06
C GLY A 117 -3.13 -1.77 -11.20
N ALA A 118 -3.49 -1.46 -12.45
CA ALA A 118 -2.87 -2.06 -13.63
C ALA A 118 -1.35 -1.81 -13.71
N SER A 119 -0.89 -0.70 -13.13
CA SER A 119 0.53 -0.34 -13.07
C SER A 119 1.38 -1.24 -12.16
N GLU A 120 0.76 -2.03 -11.29
CA GLU A 120 1.45 -2.91 -10.33
C GLU A 120 0.99 -4.38 -10.39
N THR A 121 0.02 -4.72 -11.25
CA THR A 121 -0.55 -6.07 -11.39
C THR A 121 0.53 -7.16 -11.46
N TYR A 122 1.54 -6.96 -12.32
CA TYR A 122 2.63 -7.94 -12.52
C TYR A 122 3.71 -7.92 -11.42
N ASP A 123 3.83 -6.83 -10.66
CA ASP A 123 4.77 -6.73 -9.54
C ASP A 123 4.20 -7.38 -8.27
N ARG A 124 2.86 -7.54 -8.17
CA ARG A 124 2.16 -7.99 -6.96
C ARG A 124 1.46 -9.35 -7.10
N LEU A 125 0.58 -9.49 -8.10
CA LEU A 125 -0.34 -10.64 -8.17
C LEU A 125 0.34 -12.01 -8.37
N PRO A 126 1.40 -12.15 -9.20
CA PRO A 126 2.02 -13.46 -9.41
C PRO A 126 2.45 -14.13 -8.09
N THR A 127 3.04 -13.37 -7.18
CA THR A 127 3.47 -13.90 -5.87
C THR A 127 2.28 -14.29 -5.00
N GLN A 128 1.19 -13.52 -5.02
CA GLN A 128 -0.05 -13.87 -4.32
C GLN A 128 -0.64 -15.19 -4.85
N PHE A 129 -0.63 -15.37 -6.17
CA PHE A 129 -1.08 -16.58 -6.86
C PHE A 129 -0.23 -17.83 -6.58
N MET A 130 1.04 -17.64 -6.23
CA MET A 130 1.97 -18.70 -5.88
C MET A 130 2.10 -18.97 -4.38
N SER A 131 1.40 -18.19 -3.53
CA SER A 131 1.47 -18.29 -2.07
C SER A 131 0.09 -18.49 -1.45
N MET A 132 -0.41 -17.53 -0.67
CA MET A 132 -1.60 -17.66 0.18
C MET A 132 -2.89 -17.99 -0.57
N THR A 133 -2.99 -17.64 -1.86
CA THR A 133 -4.20 -17.95 -2.65
C THR A 133 -4.23 -19.39 -3.18
N ARG A 134 -3.12 -20.14 -3.08
CA ARG A 134 -3.09 -21.58 -3.46
C ARG A 134 -4.04 -22.43 -2.64
N CYS A 135 -4.34 -22.00 -1.41
CA CYS A 135 -5.30 -22.65 -0.53
C CYS A 135 -6.76 -22.30 -0.82
N LEU A 136 -7.02 -21.41 -1.78
CA LEU A 136 -8.37 -20.96 -2.12
C LEU A 136 -8.86 -21.66 -3.39
N SER A 137 -10.10 -22.16 -3.33
CA SER A 137 -10.79 -22.68 -4.51
C SER A 137 -11.35 -21.59 -5.42
N ASP A 138 -11.60 -20.39 -4.87
CA ASP A 138 -12.22 -19.25 -5.55
C ASP A 138 -11.82 -17.94 -4.84
N PHE A 139 -11.65 -16.88 -5.61
CA PHE A 139 -11.35 -15.52 -5.16
C PHE A 139 -11.59 -14.54 -6.32
N LEU A 140 -11.72 -13.25 -6.01
CA LEU A 140 -11.90 -12.19 -7.01
C LEU A 140 -10.71 -11.24 -7.02
N VAL A 141 -10.33 -10.77 -8.21
CA VAL A 141 -9.31 -9.73 -8.37
C VAL A 141 -9.88 -8.57 -9.17
N PHE A 142 -9.80 -7.38 -8.59
CA PHE A 142 -10.29 -6.14 -9.19
C PHE A 142 -9.13 -5.15 -9.38
N SER A 143 -9.12 -4.50 -10.54
CA SER A 143 -8.16 -3.47 -10.92
C SER A 143 -8.86 -2.31 -11.63
N ASP A 144 -8.10 -1.32 -12.05
CA ASP A 144 -8.52 -0.24 -12.95
C ASP A 144 -8.32 -0.59 -14.44
N MET A 145 -8.06 -1.86 -14.76
CA MET A 145 -7.98 -2.35 -16.13
C MET A 145 -8.32 -3.85 -16.19
N GLU A 146 -8.98 -4.27 -17.27
CA GLU A 146 -9.32 -5.67 -17.49
C GLU A 146 -8.08 -6.38 -18.05
N GLU A 147 -7.63 -7.42 -17.35
CA GLU A 147 -6.42 -8.17 -17.67
C GLU A 147 -6.60 -9.67 -17.41
N THR A 148 -5.69 -10.47 -17.95
CA THR A 148 -5.52 -11.86 -17.54
C THR A 148 -4.07 -12.08 -17.11
N VAL A 149 -3.85 -12.39 -15.84
CA VAL A 149 -2.52 -12.57 -15.26
C VAL A 149 -2.41 -14.00 -14.78
N MET A 150 -1.44 -14.77 -15.29
CA MET A 150 -1.27 -16.20 -14.99
C MET A 150 -2.56 -17.04 -15.17
N GLY A 151 -3.41 -16.65 -16.12
CA GLY A 151 -4.69 -17.31 -16.40
C GLY A 151 -5.86 -16.86 -15.51
N TYR A 152 -5.63 -15.99 -14.53
CA TYR A 152 -6.69 -15.43 -13.70
C TYR A 152 -7.17 -14.11 -14.26
N ARG A 153 -8.49 -13.93 -14.26
CA ARG A 153 -9.13 -12.68 -14.66
C ARG A 153 -8.92 -11.61 -13.59
N VAL A 154 -8.48 -10.45 -14.04
CA VAL A 154 -8.38 -9.21 -13.25
C VAL A 154 -9.38 -8.24 -13.84
N GLN A 155 -10.44 -7.92 -13.10
CA GLN A 155 -11.60 -7.21 -13.64
C GLN A 155 -11.43 -5.69 -13.55
N ASP A 156 -11.77 -4.96 -14.61
CA ASP A 156 -11.86 -3.49 -14.57
C ASP A 156 -13.10 -3.06 -13.77
N ILE A 157 -12.89 -2.62 -12.52
CA ILE A 157 -13.99 -2.18 -11.65
C ILE A 157 -14.47 -0.76 -11.98
N LEU A 158 -13.65 0.02 -12.70
CA LEU A 158 -13.91 1.43 -13.01
C LEU A 158 -14.58 1.61 -14.39
N GLY A 159 -14.66 0.55 -15.19
CA GLY A 159 -15.36 0.51 -16.47
C GLY A 159 -16.87 0.80 -16.39
N GLU A 160 -17.48 0.74 -15.21
CA GLU A 160 -18.90 1.07 -14.99
C GLU A 160 -19.12 2.35 -14.17
N THR A 161 -18.06 3.10 -13.83
CA THR A 161 -18.18 4.42 -13.21
C THR A 161 -18.97 5.37 -14.12
N ILE A 162 -19.85 6.18 -13.53
CA ILE A 162 -20.69 7.12 -14.29
C ILE A 162 -19.84 8.06 -15.18
N ASP A 163 -20.35 8.36 -16.37
CA ASP A 163 -19.60 9.14 -17.37
C ASP A 163 -19.22 10.54 -16.87
N GLU A 164 -20.07 11.17 -16.06
CA GLU A 164 -19.81 12.45 -15.38
C GLU A 164 -18.48 12.42 -14.61
N VAL A 165 -18.24 11.35 -13.86
CA VAL A 165 -17.03 11.19 -13.04
C VAL A 165 -15.88 10.68 -13.88
N ARG A 166 -16.14 9.75 -14.81
CA ARG A 166 -15.07 9.11 -15.58
C ARG A 166 -14.49 10.01 -16.68
N MET A 167 -15.28 10.86 -17.32
CA MET A 167 -14.84 11.63 -18.50
C MET A 167 -14.34 13.03 -18.16
N GLU A 168 -14.90 13.67 -17.14
CA GLU A 168 -14.60 15.07 -16.78
C GLU A 168 -13.66 15.21 -15.57
N ASN A 169 -13.08 14.10 -15.10
CA ASN A 169 -12.17 14.08 -13.96
C ASN A 169 -10.74 13.70 -14.37
N GLY A 170 -9.76 14.49 -13.90
CA GLY A 170 -8.33 14.21 -14.05
C GLY A 170 -7.86 12.97 -13.28
N ASP A 171 -8.57 12.55 -12.22
CA ASP A 171 -8.23 11.31 -11.50
C ASP A 171 -8.25 10.09 -12.43
N PHE A 172 -9.07 10.12 -13.49
CA PHE A 172 -9.20 9.07 -14.50
C PHE A 172 -8.19 9.18 -15.66
N ASP A 173 -7.24 10.13 -15.62
CA ASP A 173 -6.20 10.25 -16.65
C ASP A 173 -5.36 8.97 -16.75
N LEU A 174 -4.98 8.39 -15.59
CA LEU A 174 -4.27 7.13 -15.55
C LEU A 174 -5.10 6.00 -16.18
N TRP A 175 -6.37 5.84 -15.79
CA TRP A 175 -7.26 4.82 -16.34
C TRP A 175 -7.35 4.90 -17.87
N ARG A 176 -7.55 6.10 -18.42
CA ARG A 176 -7.59 6.34 -19.88
C ARG A 176 -6.26 6.01 -20.55
N ARG A 177 -5.13 6.43 -19.96
CA ARG A 177 -3.78 6.20 -20.49
C ARG A 177 -3.44 4.71 -20.51
N GLN A 178 -3.75 3.98 -19.43
CA GLN A 178 -3.51 2.55 -19.32
C GLN A 178 -4.25 1.76 -20.41
N ARG A 179 -5.52 2.11 -20.68
CA ARG A 179 -6.33 1.46 -21.73
C ARG A 179 -5.89 1.78 -23.15
N SER A 180 -5.24 2.93 -23.34
CA SER A 180 -4.69 3.35 -24.63
C SER A 180 -3.28 2.80 -24.88
N CYS A 181 -2.69 2.15 -23.87
CA CYS A 181 -1.35 1.59 -23.93
C CYS A 181 -1.31 0.38 -24.87
N LEU A 182 -0.38 0.39 -25.84
CA LEU A 182 -0.18 -0.71 -26.79
C LEU A 182 0.94 -1.68 -26.39
N VAL A 183 1.63 -1.38 -25.29
CA VAL A 183 2.76 -2.15 -24.74
C VAL A 183 2.48 -2.51 -23.28
N ASP A 184 3.48 -2.92 -22.52
CA ASP A 184 3.31 -3.17 -21.08
C ASP A 184 3.10 -1.86 -20.29
N GLN A 185 2.34 -1.97 -19.20
CA GLN A 185 1.98 -0.82 -18.38
C GLN A 185 3.22 -0.14 -17.78
N LYS A 186 4.26 -0.88 -17.39
CA LYS A 186 5.47 -0.29 -16.83
C LYS A 186 6.15 0.67 -17.81
N ASN A 187 6.28 0.27 -19.08
CA ASN A 187 6.82 1.13 -20.13
C ASN A 187 5.90 2.31 -20.46
N CYS A 188 4.58 2.11 -20.47
CA CYS A 188 3.63 3.21 -20.70
C CYS A 188 3.61 4.27 -19.60
N GLN A 189 4.00 3.90 -18.38
CA GLN A 189 3.94 4.78 -17.22
C GLN A 189 5.30 5.38 -16.82
N GLN A 190 6.39 5.05 -17.52
CA GLN A 190 7.76 5.44 -17.12
C GLN A 190 7.98 6.96 -16.96
N TRP A 191 7.18 7.80 -17.64
CA TRP A 191 7.28 9.26 -17.60
C TRP A 191 6.16 9.92 -16.81
N SER A 192 5.36 9.15 -16.08
CA SER A 192 4.20 9.63 -15.33
C SER A 192 4.46 9.64 -13.82
N SER A 193 3.62 10.37 -13.07
CA SER A 193 3.66 10.34 -11.60
C SER A 193 2.74 9.21 -11.13
N THR A 194 3.04 7.99 -11.58
CA THR A 194 2.10 6.86 -11.53
C THR A 194 1.60 6.59 -10.12
N GLY A 195 2.45 6.73 -9.10
CA GLY A 195 2.03 6.53 -7.70
C GLY A 195 0.96 7.52 -7.24
N ALA A 196 1.11 8.80 -7.55
CA ALA A 196 0.13 9.83 -7.17
C ALA A 196 -1.16 9.71 -8.00
N GLU A 197 -1.04 9.47 -9.30
CA GLU A 197 -2.19 9.27 -10.18
C GLU A 197 -2.97 7.99 -9.80
N ALA A 198 -2.26 6.90 -9.47
CA ALA A 198 -2.88 5.64 -9.02
C ALA A 198 -3.59 5.81 -7.68
N TRP A 199 -2.99 6.54 -6.73
CA TRP A 199 -3.63 6.85 -5.45
C TRP A 199 -4.93 7.63 -5.63
N ASN A 200 -4.92 8.66 -6.48
CA ASN A 200 -6.12 9.45 -6.78
C ASN A 200 -7.21 8.63 -7.47
N LEU A 201 -6.83 7.68 -8.34
CA LEU A 201 -7.77 6.80 -9.02
C LEU A 201 -8.33 5.70 -8.10
N ASP A 202 -7.55 5.23 -7.12
CA ASP A 202 -7.89 4.08 -6.28
C ASP A 202 -9.16 4.31 -5.45
N LYS A 203 -9.45 5.55 -5.07
CA LYS A 203 -10.62 5.92 -4.25
C LYS A 203 -11.98 5.55 -4.86
N TYR A 204 -12.05 5.33 -6.17
CA TYR A 204 -13.28 4.94 -6.87
C TYR A 204 -13.57 3.43 -6.84
N LYS A 205 -12.64 2.60 -6.34
CA LYS A 205 -12.72 1.14 -6.47
C LYS A 205 -13.53 0.47 -5.36
N ASN A 206 -13.32 0.83 -4.08
CA ASN A 206 -13.76 0.02 -2.92
C ASN A 206 -15.29 -0.19 -2.82
N VAL A 207 -16.09 0.85 -3.04
CA VAL A 207 -17.56 0.76 -2.97
C VAL A 207 -18.10 -0.14 -4.08
N ARG A 208 -17.66 0.11 -5.32
CA ARG A 208 -18.03 -0.71 -6.50
C ARG A 208 -17.55 -2.14 -6.36
N GLN A 209 -16.31 -2.33 -5.91
CA GLN A 209 -15.72 -3.64 -5.64
C GLN A 209 -16.62 -4.43 -4.68
N SER A 210 -17.10 -3.80 -3.61
CA SER A 210 -17.96 -4.48 -2.64
C SER A 210 -19.31 -4.87 -3.25
N HIS A 211 -19.96 -3.95 -3.96
CA HIS A 211 -21.20 -4.26 -4.66
C HIS A 211 -21.05 -5.40 -5.67
N LEU A 212 -20.01 -5.37 -6.51
CA LEU A 212 -19.78 -6.36 -7.55
C LEU A 212 -19.36 -7.72 -6.98
N SER A 213 -18.58 -7.74 -5.89
CA SER A 213 -18.20 -8.98 -5.21
C SER A 213 -19.40 -9.79 -4.76
N TYR A 214 -20.39 -9.13 -4.12
CA TYR A 214 -21.63 -9.80 -3.72
C TYR A 214 -22.46 -10.27 -4.93
N LYS A 215 -22.57 -9.43 -5.96
CA LYS A 215 -23.27 -9.77 -7.21
C LYS A 215 -22.71 -11.04 -7.86
N LEU A 216 -21.38 -11.18 -7.86
CA LEU A 216 -20.68 -12.32 -8.48
C LEU A 216 -20.65 -13.57 -7.58
N ARG A 217 -20.64 -13.40 -6.26
CA ARG A 217 -20.41 -14.46 -5.27
C ARG A 217 -21.25 -14.24 -3.99
N PRO A 218 -22.59 -14.36 -4.04
CA PRO A 218 -23.47 -14.02 -2.91
C PRO A 218 -23.43 -15.03 -1.74
N ASP A 219 -22.88 -16.23 -1.94
CA ASP A 219 -23.04 -17.38 -1.05
C ASP A 219 -21.89 -17.59 -0.04
N TYR A 220 -21.09 -16.56 0.21
CA TYR A 220 -20.01 -16.58 1.21
C TYR A 220 -20.44 -16.01 2.56
N ASP A 221 -19.87 -16.54 3.64
CA ASP A 221 -20.15 -16.07 5.01
C ASP A 221 -19.41 -14.77 5.33
N TRP A 222 -18.22 -14.59 4.76
CA TRP A 222 -17.33 -13.45 5.00
C TRP A 222 -16.73 -12.95 3.69
N TYR A 223 -16.72 -11.63 3.51
CA TYR A 223 -16.16 -10.95 2.35
C TYR A 223 -14.91 -10.19 2.80
N LEU A 224 -13.73 -10.77 2.60
CA LEU A 224 -12.44 -10.22 3.01
C LEU A 224 -11.82 -9.43 1.86
N HIS A 225 -11.76 -8.12 2.02
CA HIS A 225 -11.11 -7.20 1.09
C HIS A 225 -9.68 -6.94 1.52
N ILE A 226 -8.74 -7.01 0.58
CA ILE A 226 -7.32 -6.69 0.79
C ILE A 226 -6.75 -5.95 -0.42
N ASP A 227 -5.65 -5.23 -0.20
CA ASP A 227 -4.78 -4.76 -1.27
C ASP A 227 -3.83 -5.89 -1.73
N ALA A 228 -3.30 -5.81 -2.95
CA ALA A 228 -2.42 -6.83 -3.52
C ALA A 228 -1.04 -6.96 -2.83
N ASP A 229 -0.68 -6.01 -1.97
CA ASP A 229 0.53 -6.02 -1.12
C ASP A 229 0.22 -6.41 0.35
N THR A 230 -0.93 -7.05 0.58
CA THR A 230 -1.35 -7.60 1.87
C THR A 230 -1.19 -9.12 1.88
N TYR A 231 -0.65 -9.67 2.97
CA TYR A 231 -0.58 -11.10 3.23
C TYR A 231 -1.64 -11.51 4.25
N VAL A 232 -2.28 -12.66 4.03
CA VAL A 232 -3.31 -13.25 4.90
C VAL A 232 -2.80 -14.57 5.45
N HIS A 233 -2.68 -14.66 6.77
CA HIS A 233 -2.41 -15.91 7.47
C HIS A 233 -3.73 -16.61 7.80
N TRP A 234 -4.15 -17.54 6.92
CA TRP A 234 -5.46 -18.20 6.97
C TRP A 234 -5.79 -18.87 8.31
N PRO A 235 -4.86 -19.60 8.98
CA PRO A 235 -5.17 -20.22 10.27
C PRO A 235 -5.60 -19.20 11.33
N ASN A 236 -4.96 -18.03 11.37
CA ASN A 236 -5.33 -16.98 12.32
C ASN A 236 -6.60 -16.25 11.88
N MET A 237 -6.80 -16.04 10.57
CA MET A 237 -8.02 -15.44 10.04
C MET A 237 -9.27 -16.24 10.41
N VAL A 238 -9.23 -17.57 10.23
CA VAL A 238 -10.35 -18.45 10.59
C VAL A 238 -10.60 -18.46 12.10
N GLN A 239 -9.53 -18.50 12.92
CA GLN A 239 -9.67 -18.45 14.37
C GLN A 239 -10.22 -17.10 14.87
N MET A 240 -9.85 -15.99 14.23
CA MET A 240 -10.37 -14.65 14.54
C MET A 240 -11.87 -14.56 14.26
N LEU A 241 -12.36 -15.14 13.16
CA LEU A 241 -13.77 -15.05 12.76
C LEU A 241 -14.68 -16.05 13.50
N LYS A 242 -14.13 -17.16 14.00
CA LYS A 242 -14.85 -18.26 14.64
C LYS A 242 -15.87 -17.85 15.73
N PRO A 243 -15.62 -16.85 16.60
CA PRO A 243 -16.57 -16.44 17.62
C PRO A 243 -17.80 -15.68 17.08
N PHE A 244 -17.75 -15.21 15.83
CA PHE A 244 -18.74 -14.31 15.25
C PHE A 244 -19.69 -15.05 14.31
N SER A 245 -20.97 -14.69 14.33
CA SER A 245 -21.96 -15.23 13.41
C SER A 245 -22.03 -14.39 12.13
N PRO A 246 -21.83 -14.95 10.93
CA PRO A 246 -21.92 -14.20 9.67
C PRO A 246 -23.35 -13.71 9.34
N ARG A 247 -24.35 -14.19 10.09
CA ARG A 247 -25.75 -13.75 10.00
C ARG A 247 -26.03 -12.46 10.77
N LYS A 248 -25.09 -11.99 11.58
CA LYS A 248 -25.15 -10.67 12.23
C LYS A 248 -24.38 -9.66 11.38
N ASP A 249 -24.75 -8.39 11.50
CA ASP A 249 -24.10 -7.33 10.75
C ASP A 249 -22.75 -7.00 11.41
N TYR A 250 -21.67 -7.18 10.65
CA TYR A 250 -20.32 -6.89 11.09
C TYR A 250 -19.53 -6.22 9.97
N PHE A 251 -18.76 -5.21 10.36
CA PHE A 251 -17.80 -4.55 9.48
C PHE A 251 -16.46 -4.41 10.19
N PHE A 252 -15.58 -5.39 10.00
CA PHE A 252 -14.32 -5.55 10.72
C PHE A 252 -13.15 -4.90 9.98
N GLY A 253 -12.18 -4.35 10.72
CA GLY A 253 -10.93 -3.87 10.14
C GLY A 253 -9.99 -3.31 11.19
N SER A 254 -8.83 -2.80 10.76
CA SER A 254 -7.93 -2.03 11.61
C SER A 254 -8.30 -0.56 11.52
N PHE A 255 -8.50 0.11 12.66
CA PHE A 255 -8.92 1.51 12.66
C PHE A 255 -7.79 2.45 12.29
N GLU A 256 -8.13 3.45 11.48
CA GLU A 256 -7.37 4.67 11.26
C GLU A 256 -8.32 5.87 11.45
N PRO A 257 -7.91 6.94 12.13
CA PRO A 257 -8.78 8.08 12.39
C PRO A 257 -8.93 9.01 11.17
N SER A 258 -10.09 9.67 11.07
CA SER A 258 -10.38 10.66 10.04
C SER A 258 -11.37 11.74 10.50
N GLN A 259 -11.64 12.71 9.63
CA GLN A 259 -12.70 13.71 9.83
C GLN A 259 -14.12 13.13 9.91
N TYR A 260 -14.32 11.87 9.47
CA TYR A 260 -15.60 11.16 9.54
C TYR A 260 -15.66 10.15 10.70
N GLY A 261 -14.69 10.19 11.61
CA GLY A 261 -14.47 9.16 12.63
C GLY A 261 -13.46 8.11 12.18
N ASP A 262 -13.31 7.06 12.99
CA ASP A 262 -12.41 5.95 12.67
C ASP A 262 -12.93 5.16 11.46
N PHE A 263 -12.06 4.89 10.48
CA PHE A 263 -12.34 4.07 9.32
C PHE A 263 -11.49 2.80 9.30
N ASN A 264 -11.96 1.77 8.59
CA ASN A 264 -11.18 0.55 8.41
C ASN A 264 -10.10 0.76 7.35
N HIS A 265 -8.82 0.66 7.73
CA HIS A 265 -7.68 0.79 6.82
C HIS A 265 -7.68 -0.32 5.75
N GLY A 266 -7.78 0.08 4.48
CA GLY A 266 -7.90 -0.81 3.33
C GLY A 266 -6.72 -1.77 3.19
N GLY A 267 -5.51 -1.29 3.44
CA GLY A 267 -4.30 -2.10 3.36
C GLY A 267 -4.23 -3.21 4.42
N SER A 268 -4.68 -2.94 5.65
CA SER A 268 -4.80 -3.97 6.70
C SER A 268 -5.84 -5.04 6.34
N GLY A 269 -6.70 -4.73 5.36
CA GLY A 269 -7.88 -5.46 5.01
C GLY A 269 -9.09 -5.05 5.85
N TYR A 270 -10.27 -5.29 5.30
CA TYR A 270 -11.54 -5.18 6.00
C TYR A 270 -12.49 -6.31 5.61
N ILE A 271 -13.45 -6.61 6.48
CA ILE A 271 -14.35 -7.75 6.32
C ILE A 271 -15.79 -7.31 6.55
N LEU A 272 -16.66 -7.63 5.61
CA LEU A 272 -18.11 -7.56 5.80
C LEU A 272 -18.64 -8.97 6.03
N SER A 273 -19.51 -9.13 7.03
CA SER A 273 -20.28 -10.38 7.15
C SER A 273 -21.27 -10.52 6.00
N GLN A 274 -21.72 -11.74 5.74
CA GLN A 274 -22.74 -12.01 4.71
C GLN A 274 -23.95 -11.10 4.84
N SER A 275 -24.49 -10.96 6.07
CA SER A 275 -25.67 -10.13 6.32
C SER A 275 -25.42 -8.66 5.98
N ALA A 276 -24.27 -8.12 6.40
CA ALA A 276 -23.89 -6.74 6.12
C ALA A 276 -23.67 -6.50 4.62
N MET A 277 -22.91 -7.39 3.98
CA MET A 277 -22.58 -7.29 2.55
C MET A 277 -23.83 -7.36 1.67
N LYS A 278 -24.76 -8.27 1.98
CA LYS A 278 -26.05 -8.36 1.31
C LYS A 278 -26.84 -7.06 1.39
N LYS A 279 -27.02 -6.54 2.62
CA LYS A 279 -27.77 -5.30 2.86
C LYS A 279 -27.13 -4.11 2.15
N PHE A 280 -25.79 -4.05 2.15
CA PHE A 280 -25.04 -3.02 1.44
C PHE A 280 -25.29 -3.12 -0.07
N HIS A 281 -25.12 -4.30 -0.66
CA HIS A 281 -25.36 -4.53 -2.08
C HIS A 281 -26.79 -4.14 -2.52
N GLU A 282 -27.81 -4.49 -1.73
CA GLU A 282 -29.22 -4.21 -2.04
C GLU A 282 -29.60 -2.72 -1.97
N LYS A 283 -28.85 -1.90 -1.24
CA LYS A 283 -29.22 -0.52 -0.92
C LYS A 283 -28.24 0.55 -1.39
N ALA A 284 -27.00 0.19 -1.70
CA ALA A 284 -25.95 1.14 -2.05
C ALA A 284 -26.29 1.90 -3.34
N ASP A 285 -26.23 3.23 -3.28
CA ASP A 285 -26.31 4.11 -4.44
C ASP A 285 -24.90 4.31 -5.01
N LEU A 286 -24.53 3.49 -6.00
CA LEU A 286 -23.19 3.53 -6.59
C LEU A 286 -22.88 4.86 -7.27
N GLU A 287 -23.86 5.51 -7.88
CA GLU A 287 -23.64 6.79 -8.56
C GLU A 287 -23.43 7.93 -7.56
N HIS A 288 -24.14 7.89 -6.43
CA HIS A 288 -23.88 8.80 -5.31
C HIS A 288 -22.43 8.67 -4.82
N TYR A 289 -21.97 7.44 -4.59
CA TYR A 289 -20.60 7.20 -4.11
C TYR A 289 -19.53 7.49 -5.16
N ASP A 290 -19.80 7.30 -6.45
CA ASP A 290 -18.92 7.77 -7.53
C ASP A 290 -18.69 9.29 -7.46
N ARG A 291 -19.75 10.06 -7.21
CA ARG A 291 -19.64 11.52 -7.05
C ARG A 291 -18.89 11.88 -5.77
N GLN A 292 -19.23 11.25 -4.65
CA GLN A 292 -18.64 11.53 -3.34
C GLN A 292 -17.14 11.20 -3.28
N ALA A 293 -16.68 10.18 -4.03
CA ALA A 293 -15.27 9.83 -4.15
C ALA A 293 -14.38 10.99 -4.65
N ARG A 294 -14.93 12.02 -5.30
CA ARG A 294 -14.15 13.22 -5.69
C ARG A 294 -13.65 14.02 -4.49
N GLU A 295 -14.36 13.96 -3.37
CA GLU A 295 -14.14 14.83 -2.20
C GLU A 295 -13.46 14.09 -1.04
N ILE A 296 -13.54 12.76 -1.02
CA ILE A 296 -12.93 11.91 0.02
C ILE A 296 -11.58 11.38 -0.47
N CYS A 297 -10.54 11.49 0.35
CA CYS A 297 -9.16 11.19 -0.07
C CYS A 297 -8.92 9.74 -0.50
N CYS A 298 -9.72 8.82 0.04
CA CYS A 298 -9.31 7.45 0.24
C CYS A 298 -10.52 6.51 0.07
N GLY A 299 -10.36 5.43 -0.71
CA GLY A 299 -11.46 4.54 -1.06
C GLY A 299 -11.98 3.71 0.11
N ASP A 300 -11.12 3.37 1.05
CA ASP A 300 -11.43 2.65 2.29
C ASP A 300 -12.18 3.52 3.31
N MET A 301 -11.80 4.79 3.42
CA MET A 301 -12.57 5.80 4.14
C MET A 301 -13.96 5.97 3.52
N LEU A 302 -14.04 6.13 2.20
CA LEU A 302 -15.32 6.20 1.49
C LEU A 302 -16.15 4.93 1.70
N MET A 303 -15.54 3.75 1.70
CA MET A 303 -16.24 2.50 1.97
C MET A 303 -16.85 2.49 3.38
N THR A 304 -16.12 3.01 4.38
CA THR A 304 -16.65 3.11 5.75
C THR A 304 -17.83 4.08 5.83
N VAL A 305 -17.70 5.25 5.19
CA VAL A 305 -18.80 6.21 5.07
C VAL A 305 -20.01 5.56 4.40
N ALA A 306 -19.79 4.86 3.27
CA ALA A 306 -20.84 4.22 2.51
C ALA A 306 -21.57 3.12 3.31
N VAL A 307 -20.84 2.28 4.05
CA VAL A 307 -21.45 1.25 4.94
C VAL A 307 -22.30 1.92 6.02
N LYS A 308 -21.79 2.98 6.65
CA LYS A 308 -22.51 3.70 7.69
C LYS A 308 -23.77 4.37 7.14
N GLU A 309 -23.69 5.06 6.02
CA GLU A 309 -24.83 5.77 5.42
C GLU A 309 -25.88 4.81 4.82
N THR A 310 -25.44 3.73 4.17
CA THR A 310 -26.33 2.81 3.45
C THR A 310 -27.08 1.87 4.41
N ILE A 311 -26.41 1.37 5.46
CA ILE A 311 -26.97 0.32 6.34
C ILE A 311 -26.86 0.62 7.84
N ASP A 312 -26.47 1.84 8.23
CA ASP A 312 -26.32 2.27 9.63
C ASP A 312 -25.34 1.41 10.47
N LEU A 313 -24.37 0.78 9.82
CA LEU A 313 -23.43 -0.13 10.48
C LEU A 313 -22.13 0.59 10.85
N ALA A 314 -21.76 0.55 12.13
CA ALA A 314 -20.45 0.98 12.60
C ALA A 314 -19.38 -0.10 12.33
N ASN A 315 -18.15 0.34 12.09
CA ASN A 315 -16.99 -0.54 12.02
C ASN A 315 -16.60 -1.06 13.41
N THR A 316 -15.88 -2.20 13.44
CA THR A 316 -15.35 -2.82 14.67
C THR A 316 -13.86 -3.06 14.52
N ASN A 317 -13.09 -2.61 15.50
CA ASN A 317 -11.64 -2.68 15.46
C ASN A 317 -11.13 -4.09 15.74
N MET A 318 -10.32 -4.61 14.83
CA MET A 318 -9.63 -5.91 14.90
C MET A 318 -8.12 -5.78 15.07
N PHE A 319 -7.61 -4.55 15.24
CA PHE A 319 -6.21 -4.33 15.57
C PHE A 319 -5.86 -4.95 16.95
N PRO A 320 -4.68 -5.58 17.12
CA PRO A 320 -3.59 -5.71 16.15
C PRO A 320 -3.62 -6.99 15.31
N THR A 321 -4.67 -7.81 15.41
CA THR A 321 -4.78 -9.07 14.66
C THR A 321 -4.89 -8.82 13.17
N MET A 322 -5.70 -7.85 12.75
CA MET A 322 -5.56 -7.24 11.43
C MET A 322 -4.56 -6.10 11.53
N ASN A 323 -3.48 -6.13 10.75
CA ASN A 323 -2.35 -5.23 10.94
C ASN A 323 -1.89 -4.56 9.64
N GLY A 324 -1.70 -3.25 9.69
CA GLY A 324 -1.26 -2.43 8.56
C GLY A 324 0.26 -2.38 8.38
N ARG A 325 1.02 -3.13 9.17
CA ARG A 325 2.49 -3.15 9.15
C ARG A 325 3.01 -4.47 8.57
N LYS A 326 4.29 -4.47 8.19
CA LYS A 326 5.04 -5.64 7.74
C LYS A 326 6.09 -6.04 8.78
N PRO A 327 6.67 -7.25 8.73
CA PRO A 327 7.60 -7.73 9.76
C PRO A 327 8.72 -6.76 10.14
N PHE A 328 9.25 -6.00 9.17
CA PHE A 328 10.31 -5.03 9.41
C PHE A 328 9.85 -3.70 10.04
N THR A 329 8.57 -3.33 9.93
CA THR A 329 8.01 -2.08 10.46
C THR A 329 7.00 -2.29 11.60
N LEU A 330 6.72 -3.54 11.94
CA LEU A 330 5.88 -3.95 13.05
C LEU A 330 6.56 -3.58 14.39
N PRO A 331 5.87 -2.89 15.32
CA PRO A 331 6.44 -2.60 16.63
C PRO A 331 6.49 -3.87 17.50
N PHE A 332 7.66 -4.22 18.01
CA PHE A 332 7.81 -5.24 19.04
C PHE A 332 7.89 -4.58 20.41
N GLY A 333 7.21 -5.17 21.40
CA GLY A 333 7.16 -4.61 22.75
C GLY A 333 5.96 -5.11 23.57
N PRO A 334 5.80 -4.60 24.80
CA PRO A 334 4.86 -5.10 25.81
C PRO A 334 3.41 -5.22 25.34
N ARG A 335 2.97 -4.34 24.46
CA ARG A 335 1.55 -4.21 24.10
C ARG A 335 1.04 -5.36 23.24
N GLN A 336 1.85 -5.80 22.28
CA GLN A 336 1.38 -6.67 21.21
C GLN A 336 2.21 -7.92 21.00
N TRP A 337 3.25 -8.16 21.82
CA TRP A 337 4.13 -9.33 21.75
C TRP A 337 3.42 -10.67 21.54
N CYS A 338 2.35 -10.92 22.30
CA CYS A 338 1.59 -12.17 22.29
C CYS A 338 0.32 -12.13 21.42
N GLN A 339 0.13 -11.09 20.61
CA GLN A 339 -1.06 -10.95 19.79
C GLN A 339 -0.92 -11.80 18.52
N PRO A 340 -2.01 -12.47 18.07
CA PRO A 340 -2.01 -13.19 16.80
C PRO A 340 -2.01 -12.21 15.63
N ILE A 341 -1.49 -12.63 14.48
CA ILE A 341 -1.48 -11.87 13.22
C ILE A 341 -2.28 -12.60 12.14
N ALA A 342 -3.36 -11.99 11.67
CA ALA A 342 -4.16 -12.50 10.55
C ALA A 342 -3.82 -11.79 9.23
N THR A 343 -3.44 -10.52 9.27
CA THR A 343 -2.99 -9.77 8.09
C THR A 343 -1.74 -8.95 8.36
N LEU A 344 -0.91 -8.80 7.33
CA LEU A 344 0.23 -7.87 7.27
C LEU A 344 0.15 -7.11 5.94
N HIS A 345 0.57 -5.85 5.93
CA HIS A 345 0.44 -4.97 4.75
C HIS A 345 1.75 -4.26 4.40
N LYS A 346 1.82 -3.69 3.18
CA LYS A 346 3.00 -3.08 2.55
C LYS A 346 4.11 -4.09 2.18
N LEU A 347 3.75 -5.35 1.94
CA LEU A 347 4.72 -6.37 1.56
C LEU A 347 5.05 -6.27 0.07
N ASN A 348 6.34 -6.24 -0.26
CA ASN A 348 6.78 -6.54 -1.61
C ASN A 348 6.71 -8.05 -1.91
N SER A 349 6.92 -8.43 -3.16
CA SER A 349 6.88 -9.84 -3.57
C SER A 349 7.89 -10.74 -2.84
N GLU A 350 9.08 -10.22 -2.49
CA GLU A 350 10.04 -10.97 -1.68
C GLU A 350 9.50 -11.22 -0.26
N GLU A 351 8.91 -10.20 0.36
CA GLU A 351 8.36 -10.28 1.71
C GLU A 351 7.15 -11.22 1.78
N VAL A 352 6.27 -11.21 0.78
CA VAL A 352 5.15 -12.18 0.66
C VAL A 352 5.66 -13.61 0.52
N ALA A 353 6.68 -13.83 -0.34
CA ALA A 353 7.26 -15.16 -0.51
C ALA A 353 7.93 -15.67 0.78
N ASN A 354 8.68 -14.81 1.46
CA ASN A 354 9.39 -15.15 2.69
C ASN A 354 8.44 -15.51 3.84
N ILE A 355 7.31 -14.80 3.97
CA ILE A 355 6.33 -15.14 5.02
C ILE A 355 5.51 -16.39 4.71
N TRP A 356 5.21 -16.61 3.44
CA TRP A 356 4.62 -17.87 3.00
C TRP A 356 5.55 -19.04 3.31
N GLU A 357 6.83 -18.95 2.97
CA GLU A 357 7.82 -20.00 3.27
C GLU A 357 7.94 -20.26 4.78
N PHE A 358 7.99 -19.19 5.58
CA PHE A 358 7.99 -19.32 7.03
C PHE A 358 6.74 -20.06 7.54
N GLU A 359 5.55 -19.72 7.06
CA GLU A 359 4.31 -20.43 7.41
C GLU A 359 4.38 -21.92 7.04
N GLN A 360 4.83 -22.23 5.82
CA GLN A 360 4.97 -23.62 5.37
C GLN A 360 5.99 -24.38 6.24
N SER A 361 7.08 -23.75 6.65
CA SER A 361 8.08 -24.36 7.53
C SER A 361 7.52 -24.66 8.93
N ARG A 362 6.65 -23.79 9.47
CA ARG A 362 5.98 -24.02 10.76
C ARG A 362 5.07 -25.24 10.69
N ILE A 363 4.36 -25.41 9.58
CA ILE A 363 3.49 -26.58 9.35
C ILE A 363 4.35 -27.84 9.20
N ALA A 364 5.37 -27.82 8.35
CA ALA A 364 6.22 -28.99 8.07
C ALA A 364 6.99 -29.49 9.29
N ASN A 365 7.41 -28.59 10.18
CA ASN A 365 8.16 -28.93 11.40
C ASN A 365 7.27 -29.31 12.58
N HIS A 366 5.95 -29.15 12.47
CA HIS A 366 5.02 -29.50 13.54
C HIS A 366 4.75 -31.00 13.56
N SER A 367 4.94 -31.64 14.71
CA SER A 367 4.80 -33.10 14.85
C SER A 367 3.34 -33.59 14.89
N GLY A 368 2.36 -32.68 14.97
CA GLY A 368 0.93 -32.99 14.99
C GLY A 368 0.21 -32.63 13.69
N PRO A 369 -1.13 -32.81 13.62
CA PRO A 369 -1.93 -32.33 12.49
C PRO A 369 -1.73 -30.84 12.26
N ALA A 370 -1.77 -30.36 11.02
CA ALA A 370 -1.57 -28.94 10.71
C ALA A 370 -2.60 -28.03 11.42
N SER A 371 -3.81 -28.53 11.70
CA SER A 371 -4.83 -27.85 12.51
C SER A 371 -4.44 -27.60 13.97
N THR A 372 -3.38 -28.23 14.46
CA THR A 372 -2.84 -28.08 15.81
C THR A 372 -1.57 -27.22 15.87
N VAL A 373 -1.12 -26.68 14.73
CA VAL A 373 -0.02 -25.71 14.69
C VAL A 373 -0.42 -24.49 15.53
N PRO A 374 0.44 -24.01 16.45
CA PRO A 374 0.15 -22.83 17.23
C PRO A 374 -0.15 -21.59 16.36
N PRO A 375 -1.03 -20.68 16.79
CA PRO A 375 -1.27 -19.41 16.10
C PRO A 375 0.03 -18.67 15.80
N LEU A 376 0.12 -18.02 14.63
CA LEU A 376 1.25 -17.13 14.33
C LEU A 376 1.14 -15.87 15.19
N LEU A 377 2.12 -15.62 16.05
CA LEU A 377 2.13 -14.45 16.94
C LEU A 377 3.14 -13.40 16.48
N ILE A 378 2.96 -12.17 16.94
CA ILE A 378 3.95 -11.10 16.72
C ILE A 378 5.35 -11.51 17.20
N LYS A 379 5.48 -12.20 18.34
CA LYS A 379 6.78 -12.72 18.81
C LYS A 379 7.47 -13.66 17.81
N ASP A 380 6.72 -14.41 17.02
CA ASP A 380 7.29 -15.35 16.06
C ASP A 380 7.94 -14.59 14.90
N LEU A 381 7.33 -13.49 14.46
CA LEU A 381 7.90 -12.58 13.46
C LEU A 381 9.18 -11.90 13.97
N TYR A 382 9.29 -11.65 15.28
CA TYR A 382 10.54 -11.17 15.86
C TYR A 382 11.65 -12.21 15.68
N TYR A 383 11.41 -13.46 16.06
CA TYR A 383 12.44 -14.49 16.02
C TYR A 383 12.91 -14.78 14.59
N GLU A 384 11.99 -14.76 13.63
CA GLU A 384 12.28 -15.04 12.22
C GLU A 384 12.94 -13.84 11.51
N TYR A 385 12.32 -12.66 11.56
CA TYR A 385 12.73 -11.53 10.72
C TYR A 385 13.63 -10.55 11.45
N PHE A 386 13.37 -10.28 12.72
CA PHE A 386 14.04 -9.23 13.47
C PHE A 386 15.34 -9.71 14.11
N LYS A 387 15.29 -10.76 14.93
CA LYS A 387 16.39 -11.25 15.76
C LYS A 387 17.68 -11.53 14.97
N PRO A 388 17.65 -12.17 13.78
CA PRO A 388 18.88 -12.42 13.01
C PRO A 388 19.56 -11.15 12.50
N ARG A 389 18.83 -10.02 12.45
CA ARG A 389 19.28 -8.74 11.91
C ARG A 389 19.51 -7.70 13.02
N LEU A 390 19.28 -8.04 14.28
CA LEU A 390 19.42 -7.13 15.41
C LEU A 390 20.89 -6.77 15.63
N VAL A 391 21.21 -5.50 15.42
CA VAL A 391 22.52 -4.89 15.67
C VAL A 391 22.36 -3.68 16.58
N PRO A 392 23.40 -3.25 17.33
CA PRO A 392 23.28 -2.11 18.23
C PRO A 392 23.14 -0.77 17.51
N LYS A 393 23.61 -0.67 16.25
CA LYS A 393 23.65 0.57 15.46
C LYS A 393 23.56 0.27 13.96
N LEU A 394 22.81 1.10 13.24
CA LEU A 394 22.85 1.22 11.78
C LEU A 394 22.93 2.70 11.38
N GLU A 395 23.77 2.99 10.38
CA GLU A 395 23.87 4.30 9.74
C GLU A 395 23.01 4.34 8.47
N ASP A 396 22.60 5.54 8.07
CA ASP A 396 21.70 5.78 6.93
C ASP A 396 20.44 4.92 7.02
N TRP A 397 19.91 4.82 8.23
CA TRP A 397 18.82 3.92 8.56
C TRP A 397 17.86 4.59 9.51
N ASP A 398 16.57 4.46 9.22
CA ASP A 398 15.48 4.94 10.08
C ASP A 398 14.74 3.74 10.66
N ASN A 399 14.94 3.53 11.95
CA ASN A 399 14.28 2.49 12.71
C ASN A 399 12.83 2.82 13.07
N MET A 400 12.28 3.89 12.47
CA MET A 400 10.88 4.33 12.50
C MET A 400 10.34 4.41 13.92
N ASN A 401 10.30 5.58 14.54
CA ASN A 401 9.75 5.69 15.89
C ASN A 401 8.24 5.39 15.89
N ASP A 402 7.71 4.83 16.99
CA ASP A 402 6.27 4.55 17.18
C ASP A 402 5.50 5.70 17.80
N ASP A 403 5.17 6.69 16.96
CA ASP A 403 4.43 7.89 17.38
C ASP A 403 2.97 7.61 17.78
N TYR A 404 2.56 6.34 17.88
CA TYR A 404 1.26 5.97 18.41
C TYR A 404 1.29 5.89 19.95
N LEU A 405 0.42 6.63 20.63
CA LEU A 405 0.13 6.53 22.07
C LEU A 405 1.34 6.63 23.01
N ASP A 406 2.07 7.75 22.96
CA ASP A 406 3.13 8.09 23.93
C ASP A 406 4.26 7.05 24.06
N ASN A 407 4.43 6.20 23.04
CA ASN A 407 5.51 5.22 23.01
C ASN A 407 6.84 5.82 22.59
N VAL A 408 6.82 7.05 22.08
CA VAL A 408 7.99 7.79 21.63
C VAL A 408 8.09 9.11 22.37
N TRP A 409 9.32 9.52 22.61
CA TRP A 409 9.60 10.86 23.07
C TRP A 409 10.88 11.41 22.44
N TYR A 410 10.93 12.73 22.42
CA TYR A 410 11.97 13.48 21.72
C TYR A 410 12.78 14.37 22.66
N TYR A 411 14.06 14.50 22.35
CA TYR A 411 15.00 15.46 22.94
C TYR A 411 15.60 16.29 21.81
N PHE A 412 15.46 17.62 21.89
CA PHE A 412 16.04 18.55 20.94
C PHE A 412 16.32 19.91 21.58
N ASN A 413 17.18 20.71 20.94
CA ASN A 413 17.50 22.04 21.41
C ASN A 413 16.47 23.07 20.91
N ARG A 414 15.54 23.51 21.77
CA ARG A 414 14.51 24.51 21.43
C ARG A 414 15.03 25.82 20.84
N LYS A 415 16.29 26.19 21.10
CA LYS A 415 16.91 27.42 20.56
C LYS A 415 17.47 27.22 19.16
N ARG A 416 17.78 25.98 18.77
CA ARG A 416 18.24 25.62 17.42
C ARG A 416 17.07 24.97 16.69
N LYS A 417 16.42 25.76 15.84
CA LYS A 417 15.36 25.27 14.95
C LYS A 417 16.01 24.44 13.85
N SER A 418 16.16 23.14 14.09
CA SER A 418 16.65 22.18 13.10
C SER A 418 15.74 22.19 11.86
N ARG A 419 16.22 21.68 10.72
CA ARG A 419 15.41 21.67 9.49
C ARG A 419 14.18 20.80 9.68
N THR A 420 14.38 19.59 10.21
CA THR A 420 13.32 18.64 10.53
C THR A 420 12.29 19.25 11.48
N TRP A 421 12.73 20.05 12.46
CA TRP A 421 11.81 20.77 13.35
C TRP A 421 10.89 21.77 12.62
N LYS A 422 11.35 22.41 11.54
CA LYS A 422 10.51 23.37 10.78
C LYS A 422 9.43 22.66 9.97
N GLU A 423 9.70 21.44 9.54
CA GLU A 423 8.82 20.65 8.67
C GLU A 423 7.76 19.89 9.48
N GLU A 424 8.10 19.44 10.70
CA GLU A 424 7.31 18.49 11.49
C GLU A 424 6.94 19.01 12.91
N ASN A 425 6.97 20.33 13.11
CA ASN A 425 6.90 21.02 14.42
C ASN A 425 5.75 20.56 15.37
N GLY A 426 4.61 20.09 14.85
CA GLY A 426 3.48 19.63 15.68
C GLY A 426 3.80 18.35 16.45
N GLN A 427 4.20 17.29 15.72
CA GLN A 427 4.42 15.95 16.28
C GLN A 427 5.53 15.91 17.33
N TYR A 428 6.63 16.63 17.11
CA TYR A 428 7.74 16.69 18.07
C TYR A 428 7.40 17.42 19.37
N MET A 429 6.48 18.39 19.33
CA MET A 429 6.13 19.19 20.50
C MET A 429 5.21 18.45 21.45
N ASP A 430 4.29 17.64 20.92
CA ASP A 430 3.36 16.86 21.72
C ASP A 430 4.11 15.75 22.49
N HIS A 431 5.07 15.10 21.83
CA HIS A 431 5.92 14.05 22.38
C HIS A 431 7.26 14.53 22.94
N LEU A 432 7.45 15.84 23.15
CA LEU A 432 8.65 16.35 23.80
C LEU A 432 8.74 15.78 25.22
N ARG A 433 9.89 15.21 25.59
CA ARG A 433 10.10 14.72 26.97
C ARG A 433 10.00 15.89 27.95
N LYS A 434 9.01 15.81 28.85
CA LYS A 434 8.72 16.80 29.90
C LYS A 434 9.23 16.31 31.26
N GLY A 435 9.44 17.24 32.20
CA GLY A 435 9.84 16.93 33.58
C GLY A 435 11.34 17.10 33.88
N ASP A 436 11.76 16.57 35.03
CA ASP A 436 13.13 16.66 35.53
C ASP A 436 14.06 15.70 34.78
N LEU A 437 14.62 16.18 33.68
CA LEU A 437 15.57 15.42 32.85
C LEU A 437 16.89 15.20 33.59
N SER A 438 17.38 13.96 33.54
CA SER A 438 18.72 13.57 33.97
C SER A 438 19.84 14.31 33.18
N PRO A 439 21.08 14.38 33.71
CA PRO A 439 22.21 14.96 32.98
C PRO A 439 22.47 14.32 31.60
N GLU A 440 22.19 13.04 31.45
CA GLU A 440 22.30 12.27 30.21
C GLU A 440 21.21 12.71 29.23
N GLU A 441 19.95 12.72 29.66
CA GLU A 441 18.80 13.15 28.83
C GLU A 441 18.95 14.58 28.31
N ARG A 442 19.46 15.51 29.12
CA ARG A 442 19.71 16.90 28.69
C ARG A 442 20.70 17.01 27.54
N ARG A 443 21.59 16.02 27.37
CA ARG A 443 22.61 15.97 26.33
C ARG A 443 22.22 15.08 25.15
N ALA A 444 21.16 14.28 25.26
CA ALA A 444 20.76 13.27 24.27
C ALA A 444 20.73 13.79 22.82
N HIS A 445 20.27 15.03 22.62
CA HIS A 445 20.15 15.65 21.30
C HIS A 445 21.48 16.02 20.62
N ARG A 446 22.61 16.03 21.34
CA ARG A 446 23.89 16.57 20.84
C ARG A 446 24.59 15.66 19.85
N SER A 447 24.41 14.35 19.97
CA SER A 447 25.04 13.35 19.11
C SER A 447 24.33 12.01 19.24
N PHE A 448 24.58 11.10 18.28
CA PHE A 448 24.12 9.72 18.38
C PHE A 448 24.62 9.04 19.68
N GLU A 449 25.84 9.31 20.09
CA GLU A 449 26.43 8.72 21.29
C GLU A 449 25.79 9.25 22.58
N ASP A 450 25.52 10.55 22.65
CA ASP A 450 24.76 11.12 23.79
C ASP A 450 23.34 10.56 23.83
N CYS A 451 22.71 10.34 22.67
CA CYS A 451 21.39 9.71 22.56
C CYS A 451 21.42 8.26 23.08
N ARG A 452 22.46 7.49 22.72
CA ARG A 452 22.68 6.13 23.22
C ARG A 452 22.84 6.10 24.74
N ILE A 453 23.71 6.95 25.29
CA ILE A 453 23.96 7.03 26.74
C ILE A 453 22.67 7.40 27.49
N ALA A 454 21.89 8.34 26.98
CA ALA A 454 20.62 8.70 27.57
C ALA A 454 19.61 7.54 27.50
N CYS A 455 19.57 6.78 26.40
CA CYS A 455 18.72 5.59 26.30
C CYS A 455 19.13 4.50 27.31
N GLU A 456 20.42 4.36 27.62
CA GLU A 456 20.88 3.46 28.67
C GLU A 456 20.41 3.90 30.06
N ALA A 457 20.38 5.22 30.33
CA ALA A 457 19.91 5.78 31.59
C ALA A 457 18.39 5.72 31.78
N VAL A 458 17.61 5.73 30.69
CA VAL A 458 16.13 5.67 30.75
C VAL A 458 15.67 4.21 30.70
N ASP A 459 15.11 3.69 31.79
CA ASP A 459 14.73 2.28 31.94
C ASP A 459 13.84 1.75 30.81
N GLU A 460 12.85 2.54 30.40
CA GLU A 460 11.86 2.19 29.37
C GLU A 460 12.36 2.34 27.92
N CYS A 461 13.60 2.82 27.69
CA CYS A 461 14.13 2.96 26.34
C CYS A 461 14.65 1.64 25.77
N LEU A 462 14.00 1.15 24.70
CA LEU A 462 14.42 -0.06 23.96
C LEU A 462 15.03 0.27 22.59
N GLN A 463 14.67 1.42 22.01
CA GLN A 463 15.13 1.86 20.71
C GLN A 463 15.39 3.37 20.74
N PHE A 464 16.38 3.83 19.98
CA PHE A 464 16.69 5.24 19.86
C PHE A 464 17.15 5.59 18.43
N ARG A 465 16.99 6.86 18.06
CA ARG A 465 17.39 7.39 16.75
C ARG A 465 17.96 8.79 16.93
N TRP A 466 19.00 9.11 16.18
CA TRP A 466 19.55 10.46 16.13
C TRP A 466 19.61 10.97 14.70
N GLN A 467 19.10 12.18 14.47
CA GLN A 467 19.12 12.89 13.20
C GLN A 467 18.83 14.37 13.43
N ASP A 468 19.56 15.26 12.77
CA ASP A 468 19.35 16.72 12.74
C ASP A 468 19.22 17.35 14.14
N ASP A 469 20.17 17.04 15.03
CA ASP A 469 20.18 17.47 16.43
C ASP A 469 18.90 17.05 17.22
N ILE A 470 18.20 16.00 16.77
CA ILE A 470 17.05 15.41 17.45
C ILE A 470 17.41 13.98 17.84
N CYS A 471 17.27 13.68 19.13
CA CYS A 471 17.27 12.31 19.65
C CYS A 471 15.83 11.89 19.90
N ALA A 472 15.44 10.76 19.33
CA ALA A 472 14.17 10.11 19.59
C ALA A 472 14.40 8.80 20.31
N MET A 473 13.52 8.46 21.24
CA MET A 473 13.56 7.20 21.99
C MET A 473 12.18 6.56 22.01
N SER A 474 12.15 5.23 22.14
CA SER A 474 10.91 4.46 22.09
C SER A 474 10.88 3.31 23.11
N LYS A 475 9.68 3.03 23.65
CA LYS A 475 9.38 1.85 24.49
C LYS A 475 9.18 0.57 23.70
N ASN A 476 8.95 0.70 22.40
CA ASN A 476 8.88 -0.40 21.43
C ASN A 476 10.11 -0.35 20.52
N PHE A 477 10.38 -1.45 19.83
CA PHE A 477 11.48 -1.53 18.89
C PHE A 477 11.03 -2.17 17.57
N ARG A 478 11.60 -1.69 16.46
CA ARG A 478 11.37 -2.23 15.11
C ARG A 478 12.60 -2.01 14.22
N LEU A 479 12.65 -2.69 13.07
CA LEU A 479 13.81 -2.60 12.20
C LEU A 479 13.76 -1.32 11.39
N GLY A 480 12.66 -1.03 10.70
CA GLY A 480 12.50 0.18 9.89
C GLY A 480 13.07 0.03 8.48
N ASN A 481 13.58 1.12 7.89
CA ASN A 481 13.93 1.20 6.48
C ASN A 481 15.28 1.91 6.24
N PRO A 482 15.98 1.58 5.14
CA PRO A 482 17.13 2.35 4.70
C PRO A 482 16.72 3.77 4.31
N LYS A 483 17.65 4.71 4.49
CA LYS A 483 17.52 6.12 4.06
C LYS A 483 18.66 6.45 3.11
N ARG A 484 18.43 7.47 2.28
CA ARG A 484 19.49 8.02 1.44
C ARG A 484 20.58 8.61 2.34
N ILE A 485 21.82 8.44 1.92
CA ILE A 485 22.97 9.08 2.56
C ILE A 485 22.83 10.59 2.37
N GLU A 486 22.87 11.34 3.48
CA GLU A 486 22.87 12.80 3.47
C GLU A 486 24.31 13.32 3.52
N ASP A 487 24.58 14.42 2.80
CA ASP A 487 25.93 15.00 2.67
C ASP A 487 26.45 15.53 4.02
N GLU A 488 25.54 16.12 4.80
CA GLU A 488 25.87 16.69 6.10
C GLU A 488 25.73 15.62 7.19
N GLN A 489 26.82 15.39 7.93
CA GLN A 489 26.86 14.31 8.94
C GLN A 489 25.75 14.40 9.99
N HIS A 490 25.36 15.62 10.38
CA HIS A 490 24.28 15.81 11.36
C HIS A 490 22.89 15.47 10.79
N MET A 491 22.74 15.45 9.46
CA MET A 491 21.49 15.11 8.78
C MET A 491 21.36 13.60 8.51
N ARG A 492 22.44 12.83 8.67
CA ARG A 492 22.42 11.37 8.48
C ARG A 492 21.52 10.71 9.52
N TRP A 493 20.78 9.70 9.06
CA TRP A 493 19.86 8.92 9.88
C TRP A 493 20.64 7.85 10.64
N MET A 494 20.66 7.96 11.97
CA MET A 494 21.43 7.05 12.82
C MET A 494 20.49 6.31 13.76
N SER A 495 20.32 5.02 13.54
CA SER A 495 19.41 4.17 14.30
C SER A 495 20.16 3.30 15.30
N GLY A 496 19.61 3.14 16.49
CA GLY A 496 20.17 2.32 17.55
C GLY A 496 19.11 1.48 18.27
N TRP A 497 19.56 0.35 18.80
CA TRP A 497 18.74 -0.58 19.57
C TRP A 497 19.46 -0.89 20.87
N ALA A 498 18.75 -0.79 21.99
CA ALA A 498 19.28 -1.14 23.30
C ALA A 498 19.31 -2.67 23.46
N VAL A 499 20.17 -3.35 22.70
CA VAL A 499 20.18 -4.82 22.52
C VAL A 499 20.12 -5.57 23.85
N LYS A 500 20.90 -5.14 24.85
CA LYS A 500 20.86 -5.74 26.18
C LYS A 500 19.48 -5.62 26.82
N LYS A 501 18.91 -4.40 26.86
CA LYS A 501 17.57 -4.14 27.42
C LYS A 501 16.47 -4.90 26.67
N ILE A 502 16.56 -4.98 25.34
CA ILE A 502 15.63 -5.76 24.52
C ILE A 502 15.67 -7.23 24.92
N ASN A 503 16.87 -7.82 25.01
CA ASN A 503 17.01 -9.22 25.39
C ASN A 503 16.54 -9.48 26.83
N ASP A 504 16.88 -8.59 27.77
CA ASP A 504 16.42 -8.66 29.17
C ASP A 504 14.89 -8.58 29.24
N TRP A 505 14.27 -7.68 28.46
CA TRP A 505 12.81 -7.58 28.36
C TRP A 505 12.20 -8.86 27.78
N ILE A 506 12.71 -9.40 26.67
CA ILE A 506 12.22 -10.64 26.05
C ILE A 506 12.33 -11.81 27.02
N ASN A 507 13.46 -11.95 27.71
CA ASN A 507 13.70 -13.04 28.66
C ASN A 507 12.81 -12.97 29.91
N SER A 508 12.23 -11.80 30.20
CA SER A 508 11.27 -11.62 31.30
C SER A 508 9.82 -11.87 30.89
N GLN A 509 9.54 -12.14 29.61
CA GLN A 509 8.18 -12.44 29.16
C GLN A 509 7.78 -13.88 29.49
N GLU A 510 6.55 -14.05 29.98
CA GLU A 510 5.94 -15.36 30.18
C GLU A 510 5.54 -16.01 28.85
N GLU A 511 5.13 -17.28 28.91
CA GLU A 511 4.59 -17.96 27.74
C GLU A 511 3.32 -17.25 27.23
N CYS A 512 3.22 -17.07 25.93
CA CYS A 512 2.13 -16.30 25.36
C CYS A 512 0.81 -17.08 25.39
N VAL A 513 -0.24 -16.43 25.87
CA VAL A 513 -1.62 -16.90 25.70
C VAL A 513 -2.27 -16.07 24.59
N PRO A 514 -2.48 -16.62 23.39
CA PRO A 514 -3.06 -15.90 22.27
C PRO A 514 -4.47 -15.39 22.61
N LYS A 515 -4.74 -14.12 22.28
CA LYS A 515 -6.05 -13.50 22.47
C LYS A 515 -6.58 -13.03 21.13
N PHE A 516 -7.57 -13.75 20.59
CA PHE A 516 -8.31 -13.30 19.41
C PHE A 516 -9.45 -12.37 19.81
N PRO A 517 -9.82 -11.40 18.94
CA PRO A 517 -11.02 -10.58 19.11
C PRO A 517 -12.26 -11.40 19.46
N GLN A 518 -13.11 -10.86 20.32
CA GLN A 518 -14.35 -11.50 20.79
C GLN A 518 -15.56 -10.59 20.53
N PRO A 519 -16.77 -11.14 20.37
CA PRO A 519 -17.99 -10.34 20.24
C PRO A 519 -18.23 -9.52 21.52
N ASP A 520 -18.65 -8.26 21.37
CA ASP A 520 -19.11 -7.49 22.52
C ASP A 520 -20.47 -8.02 23.00
N LEU A 521 -20.46 -8.71 24.14
CA LEU A 521 -21.67 -9.29 24.73
C LEU A 521 -22.60 -8.23 25.35
N ARG A 522 -22.17 -6.96 25.50
CA ARG A 522 -22.96 -5.91 26.17
C ARG A 522 -24.03 -5.29 25.28
N LEU A 523 -23.94 -5.43 23.96
CA LEU A 523 -24.93 -4.90 23.01
C LEU A 523 -26.21 -5.76 22.90
N HIS A 524 -26.34 -6.81 23.72
CA HIS A 524 -27.46 -7.77 23.64
C HIS A 524 -28.25 -7.96 24.94
N SER A 525 -27.99 -7.19 26.01
CA SER A 525 -28.88 -7.22 27.19
C SER A 525 -30.04 -6.25 27.01
N GLU A 526 -31.16 -6.74 26.45
CA GLU A 526 -32.49 -6.15 26.65
C GLU A 526 -32.94 -6.31 28.11
N THR A 527 -32.23 -5.72 29.07
CA THR A 527 -32.75 -5.46 30.42
C THR A 527 -31.99 -4.25 30.95
N GLY A 528 -32.71 -3.12 31.07
CA GLY A 528 -32.17 -1.87 31.60
C GLY A 528 -31.63 -2.04 33.01
N ILE A 529 -30.31 -2.12 33.12
CA ILE A 529 -29.55 -1.76 34.31
C ILE A 529 -28.34 -0.98 33.80
N GLU A 530 -28.40 0.33 34.00
CA GLU A 530 -27.34 1.28 33.73
C GLU A 530 -26.24 1.07 34.78
N LEU A 531 -25.10 0.48 34.37
CA LEU A 531 -23.91 0.39 35.20
C LEU A 531 -22.64 0.65 34.37
N ASP A 532 -22.01 1.74 34.75
CA ASP A 532 -20.67 2.26 34.51
C ASP A 532 -20.16 2.44 33.07
N ALA A 533 -19.66 3.67 32.88
CA ALA A 533 -19.21 4.31 31.66
C ALA A 533 -18.32 3.42 30.76
N PRO A 534 -18.39 3.62 29.43
CA PRO A 534 -17.50 2.94 28.51
C PRO A 534 -16.05 3.21 28.92
N MET A 535 -15.26 2.14 28.99
CA MET A 535 -13.81 2.25 28.95
C MET A 535 -13.45 2.68 27.52
N ASN A 536 -13.71 3.96 27.24
CA ASN A 536 -13.13 4.69 26.15
C ASN A 536 -11.62 4.58 26.35
N LEU A 537 -10.98 3.68 25.62
CA LEU A 537 -9.63 3.92 25.16
C LEU A 537 -9.76 5.15 24.24
N HIS A 538 -9.76 6.33 24.85
CA HIS A 538 -9.56 7.59 24.15
C HIS A 538 -8.17 7.50 23.53
N TYR A 539 -8.13 7.12 22.27
CA TYR A 539 -7.00 7.39 21.41
C TYR A 539 -7.08 8.89 21.07
N PRO A 540 -6.12 9.72 21.49
CA PRO A 540 -6.09 11.11 21.07
C PRO A 540 -5.87 11.15 19.55
N SER A 541 -6.61 12.07 18.94
CA SER A 541 -6.60 12.47 17.53
C SER A 541 -5.20 12.65 16.94
N LEU A 542 -5.03 12.28 15.66
CA LEU A 542 -3.87 12.55 14.79
C LEU A 542 -3.38 14.00 14.84
#